data_AF-A0A147KGH5-F1
#
_entry.id   AF-A0A147KGH5-F1
#
_cell.length_a   1.000
_cell.length_b   1.000
_cell.length_c   1.000
_cell.angle_alpha   90.00
_cell.angle_beta   90.00
_cell.angle_gamma   90.00
#
_symmetry.space_group_name_H-M   'P 1'
#
loop_
_entity.id
_entity.type
_entity.pdbx_description
1 polymer ?
#
loop_
_entity_poly.entity_id
_entity_poly.type
_entity_poly.pdbx_seq_one_letter_code
_entity_poly.pdbx_strand_id
1 'polypeptide(L)'
;MTETTKKAAPRRAPARKTDPFATVLAEVGAAAREIGDLPSALVGGNLPERGSDTYRRRAAEWEVINSTRRAGDVLGVDGLAIQVAFAAFGGRTVEEIREGLVRLGALAVAAVEQIDRGRK
;
A
#
# COMPACT_ATOMS: atom_id res chain seq x y z
N MET A 1 -3.11 65.67 23.27
CA MET A 1 -2.58 64.76 22.24
C MET A 1 -2.85 63.34 22.69
N THR A 2 -3.71 62.60 22.01
CA THR A 2 -4.03 61.19 22.30
C THR A 2 -3.25 60.31 21.33
N GLU A 3 -2.21 59.66 21.83
CA GLU A 3 -1.46 58.65 21.08
C GLU A 3 -2.33 57.41 20.87
N THR A 4 -2.48 57.03 19.60
CA THR A 4 -3.23 55.83 19.20
C THR A 4 -2.23 54.70 18.98
N THR A 5 -2.12 53.78 19.94
CA THR A 5 -1.23 52.61 19.85
C THR A 5 -1.80 51.62 18.83
N LYS A 6 -1.18 51.52 17.64
CA LYS A 6 -1.54 50.53 16.62
C LYS A 6 -1.22 49.12 17.14
N LYS A 7 -2.28 48.31 17.34
CA LYS A 7 -2.20 46.89 17.67
C LYS A 7 -1.64 46.10 16.49
N ALA A 8 -0.46 45.50 16.65
CA ALA A 8 0.16 44.66 15.63
C ALA A 8 -0.66 43.38 15.41
N ALA A 9 -0.91 43.04 14.15
CA ALA A 9 -1.62 41.82 13.76
C ALA A 9 -0.78 40.57 14.09
N PRO A 10 -1.40 39.45 14.52
CA PRO A 10 -0.69 38.23 14.85
C PRO A 10 0.00 37.66 13.59
N ARG A 11 1.30 37.38 13.71
CA ARG A 11 2.08 36.69 12.67
C ARG A 11 1.43 35.33 12.38
N ARG A 12 1.05 35.10 11.11
CA ARG A 12 0.59 33.78 10.65
C ARG A 12 1.69 32.75 10.92
N ALA A 13 1.33 31.68 11.61
CA ALA A 13 2.24 30.57 11.87
C ALA A 13 2.74 29.99 10.53
N PRO A 14 4.01 29.56 10.44
CA PRO A 14 4.54 28.94 9.23
C PRO A 14 3.71 27.71 8.87
N ALA A 15 3.39 27.58 7.57
CA ALA A 15 2.65 26.43 7.07
C ALA A 15 3.40 25.15 7.44
N ARG A 16 2.71 24.23 8.13
CA ARG A 16 3.27 22.95 8.53
C ARG A 16 3.56 22.16 7.24
N LYS A 17 4.83 21.83 7.00
CA LYS A 17 5.21 21.03 5.83
C LYS A 17 4.50 19.68 5.97
N THR A 18 3.64 19.35 5.01
CA THR A 18 2.91 18.08 5.00
C THR A 18 3.91 16.94 4.96
N ASP A 19 3.71 15.94 5.80
CA ASP A 19 4.50 14.70 5.80
C ASP A 19 4.31 13.99 4.44
N PRO A 20 5.38 13.72 3.67
CA PRO A 20 5.28 13.01 2.39
C PRO A 20 4.51 11.69 2.48
N PHE A 21 4.65 10.96 3.59
CA PHE A 21 3.91 9.73 3.81
C PHE A 21 2.40 9.99 3.93
N ALA A 22 2.01 11.08 4.60
CA ALA A 22 0.61 11.49 4.70
C ALA A 22 0.01 11.89 3.34
N THR A 23 0.83 12.47 2.44
CA THR A 23 0.41 12.76 1.06
C THR A 23 0.09 11.47 0.30
N VAL A 24 0.98 10.47 0.34
CA VAL A 24 0.75 9.17 -0.33
C VAL A 24 -0.51 8.49 0.22
N LEU A 25 -0.72 8.49 1.53
CA LEU A 25 -1.94 7.91 2.13
C LEU A 25 -3.21 8.66 1.70
N ALA A 26 -3.14 9.98 1.52
CA ALA A 26 -4.27 10.76 1.03
C ALA A 26 -4.60 10.39 -0.43
N GLU A 27 -3.58 10.22 -1.28
CA GLU A 27 -3.73 9.77 -2.67
C GLU A 27 -4.33 8.37 -2.76
N VAL A 28 -3.79 7.41 -2.00
CA VAL A 28 -4.33 6.05 -1.90
C VAL A 28 -5.78 6.07 -1.41
N GLY A 29 -6.08 6.91 -0.41
CA GLY A 29 -7.43 7.07 0.10
C GLY A 29 -8.39 7.70 -0.90
N ALA A 30 -7.92 8.60 -1.76
CA ALA A 30 -8.73 9.16 -2.85
C ALA A 30 -9.02 8.09 -3.91
N ALA A 31 -7.99 7.39 -4.38
CA ALA A 31 -8.12 6.30 -5.36
C ALA A 31 -9.04 5.18 -4.85
N ALA A 32 -8.93 4.79 -3.58
CA ALA A 32 -9.79 3.76 -2.99
C ALA A 32 -11.28 4.16 -3.00
N ARG A 33 -11.61 5.45 -2.86
CA ARG A 33 -13.00 5.93 -2.91
C ARG A 33 -13.56 5.94 -4.33
N GLU A 34 -12.72 6.09 -5.34
CA GLU A 34 -13.12 6.05 -6.75
C GLU A 34 -13.46 4.64 -7.23
N ILE A 35 -12.90 3.60 -6.62
CA ILE A 35 -13.19 2.19 -6.96
C ILE A 35 -14.65 1.84 -6.67
N GLY A 36 -15.25 2.42 -5.63
CA GLY A 36 -16.63 2.14 -5.23
C GLY A 36 -16.81 0.76 -4.57
N ASP A 37 -18.01 0.20 -4.72
CA ASP A 37 -18.38 -1.07 -4.09
C ASP A 37 -17.71 -2.26 -4.77
N LEU A 38 -17.05 -3.10 -3.98
CA LEU A 38 -16.46 -4.35 -4.45
C LEU A 38 -17.47 -5.51 -4.40
N PRO A 39 -17.29 -6.55 -5.23
CA PRO A 39 -18.02 -7.81 -5.06
C PRO A 39 -17.88 -8.35 -3.63
N SER A 40 -18.94 -8.98 -3.12
CA SER A 40 -18.94 -9.55 -1.77
C SER A 40 -17.96 -10.71 -1.59
N ALA A 41 -17.60 -11.40 -2.68
CA ALA A 41 -16.62 -12.47 -2.68
C ALA A 41 -15.20 -11.91 -2.83
N LEU A 42 -14.33 -12.16 -1.82
CA LEU A 42 -12.91 -11.80 -1.86
C LEU A 42 -12.10 -12.67 -2.84
N VAL A 43 -12.55 -13.90 -3.07
CA VAL A 43 -12.00 -14.83 -4.07
C VAL A 43 -13.17 -15.28 -4.95
N GLY A 44 -13.09 -14.97 -6.25
CA GLY A 44 -14.16 -15.25 -7.20
C GLY A 44 -14.11 -16.65 -7.83
N GLY A 45 -15.00 -16.87 -8.80
CA GLY A 45 -15.07 -18.09 -9.60
C GLY A 45 -16.04 -19.15 -9.05
N ASN A 46 -16.25 -20.22 -9.82
CA ASN A 46 -17.21 -21.28 -9.52
C ASN A 46 -16.81 -22.16 -8.31
N LEU A 47 -15.52 -22.19 -7.97
CA LEU A 47 -14.96 -22.95 -6.85
C LEU A 47 -13.92 -22.10 -6.11
N PRO A 48 -14.35 -21.13 -5.26
CA PRO A 48 -13.45 -20.18 -4.60
C PRO A 48 -12.34 -20.85 -3.78
N GLU A 49 -12.64 -21.95 -3.10
CA GLU A 49 -11.64 -22.71 -2.32
C GLU A 49 -10.50 -23.22 -3.21
N ARG A 50 -10.81 -23.75 -4.41
CA ARG A 50 -9.78 -24.15 -5.38
C ARG A 50 -9.00 -22.95 -5.92
N GLY A 51 -9.65 -21.79 -6.00
CA GLY A 51 -9.00 -20.51 -6.33
C GLY A 51 -7.95 -20.15 -5.28
N SER A 52 -8.33 -20.14 -3.99
CA SER A 52 -7.42 -19.90 -2.88
C SER A 52 -6.27 -20.91 -2.82
N ASP A 53 -6.52 -22.19 -3.09
CA ASP A 53 -5.47 -23.22 -3.20
C ASP A 53 -4.47 -22.91 -4.31
N THR A 54 -4.98 -22.47 -5.46
CA THR A 54 -4.16 -22.06 -6.59
C THR A 54 -3.31 -20.86 -6.21
N TYR A 55 -3.88 -19.85 -5.54
CA TYR A 55 -3.13 -18.70 -5.06
C TYR A 55 -2.06 -19.09 -4.04
N ARG A 56 -2.33 -20.01 -3.11
CA ARG A 56 -1.30 -20.54 -2.19
C ARG A 56 -0.14 -21.19 -2.93
N ARG A 57 -0.43 -22.02 -3.94
CA ARG A 57 0.62 -22.64 -4.76
C ARG A 57 1.43 -21.59 -5.52
N ARG A 58 0.77 -20.59 -6.13
CA ARG A 58 1.46 -19.49 -6.81
C ARG A 58 2.30 -18.64 -5.87
N ALA A 59 1.85 -18.40 -4.63
CA ALA A 59 2.63 -17.70 -3.63
C ALA A 59 3.93 -18.44 -3.30
N ALA A 60 3.87 -19.77 -3.14
CA ALA A 60 5.04 -20.60 -2.90
C ALA A 60 5.99 -20.64 -4.12
N GLU A 61 5.46 -20.69 -5.34
CA GLU A 61 6.28 -20.56 -6.57
C GLU A 61 7.03 -19.22 -6.60
N TRP A 62 6.33 -18.12 -6.29
CA TRP A 62 6.93 -16.79 -6.27
C TRP A 62 7.92 -16.58 -5.12
N GLU A 63 7.74 -17.26 -3.99
CA GLU A 63 8.73 -17.28 -2.91
C GLU A 63 10.06 -17.85 -3.39
N VAL A 64 10.05 -18.96 -4.15
CA VAL A 64 11.26 -19.56 -4.75
C VAL A 64 11.90 -18.65 -5.81
N ILE A 65 11.07 -18.01 -6.64
CA ILE A 65 11.56 -17.03 -7.63
C ILE A 65 12.24 -15.86 -6.91
N ASN A 66 11.60 -15.31 -5.88
CA ASN A 66 12.11 -14.17 -5.14
C ASN A 66 13.34 -14.52 -4.30
N SER A 67 13.44 -15.74 -3.76
CA SER A 67 14.67 -16.18 -3.08
C SER A 67 15.86 -16.22 -4.04
N THR A 68 15.64 -16.69 -5.27
CA THR A 68 16.66 -16.69 -6.32
C THR A 68 17.05 -15.27 -6.72
N ARG A 69 16.07 -14.39 -6.95
CA ARG A 69 16.33 -12.98 -7.26
C ARG A 69 17.08 -12.26 -6.13
N ARG A 70 16.74 -12.55 -4.88
CA ARG A 70 17.45 -12.01 -3.70
C ARG A 70 18.89 -12.48 -3.66
N ALA A 71 19.15 -13.76 -3.92
CA ALA A 71 20.51 -14.30 -3.97
C ALA A 71 21.35 -13.68 -5.09
N GLY A 72 20.71 -13.28 -6.20
CA GLY A 72 21.35 -12.58 -7.32
C GLY A 72 21.36 -11.06 -7.21
N ASP A 73 20.92 -10.46 -6.08
CA ASP A 73 20.78 -9.00 -5.90
C ASP A 73 19.94 -8.30 -7.00
N VAL A 74 18.96 -9.01 -7.53
CA VAL A 74 18.01 -8.54 -8.57
C VAL A 74 16.56 -8.63 -8.09
N LEU A 75 16.34 -8.64 -6.77
CA LEU A 75 15.00 -8.64 -6.18
C LEU A 75 14.36 -7.26 -6.35
N GLY A 76 13.30 -7.21 -7.14
CA GLY A 76 12.47 -6.02 -7.32
C GLY A 76 11.19 -6.05 -6.48
N VAL A 77 10.59 -4.86 -6.35
CA VAL A 77 9.26 -4.66 -5.73
C VAL A 77 8.17 -5.43 -6.49
N ASP A 78 8.33 -5.60 -7.80
CA ASP A 78 7.40 -6.38 -8.65
C ASP A 78 7.20 -7.81 -8.13
N GLY A 79 8.31 -8.51 -7.86
CA GLY A 79 8.27 -9.88 -7.38
C GLY A 79 7.66 -9.97 -5.99
N LEU A 80 7.97 -9.02 -5.12
CA LEU A 80 7.39 -8.93 -3.78
C LEU A 80 5.89 -8.66 -3.83
N ALA A 81 5.44 -7.74 -4.69
CA ALA A 81 4.03 -7.43 -4.86
C ALA A 81 3.24 -8.65 -5.34
N ILE A 82 3.76 -9.38 -6.32
CA ILE A 82 3.10 -10.58 -6.85
C ILE A 82 3.03 -11.68 -5.79
N GLN A 83 4.14 -11.93 -5.08
CA GLN A 83 4.16 -12.93 -3.99
C GLN A 83 3.13 -12.58 -2.90
N VAL A 84 3.11 -11.33 -2.44
CA VAL A 84 2.21 -10.88 -1.37
C VAL A 84 0.75 -10.91 -1.83
N ALA A 85 0.46 -10.54 -3.08
CA ALA A 85 -0.88 -10.62 -3.63
C ALA A 85 -1.40 -12.08 -3.66
N PHE A 86 -0.59 -13.03 -4.14
CA PHE A 86 -0.96 -14.45 -4.12
C PHE A 86 -1.09 -14.98 -2.69
N ALA A 87 -0.20 -14.59 -1.77
CA ALA A 87 -0.30 -15.00 -0.37
C ALA A 87 -1.58 -14.47 0.29
N ALA A 88 -1.98 -13.22 -0.01
CA ALA A 88 -3.19 -12.62 0.51
C ALA A 88 -4.44 -13.41 0.09
N PHE A 89 -4.66 -13.62 -1.21
CA PHE A 89 -5.84 -14.34 -1.69
C PHE A 89 -5.77 -15.86 -1.46
N GLY A 90 -4.60 -16.38 -1.08
CA GLY A 90 -4.41 -17.74 -0.59
C GLY A 90 -4.74 -17.93 0.90
N GLY A 91 -5.10 -16.87 1.63
CA GLY A 91 -5.48 -16.95 3.04
C GLY A 91 -6.66 -17.90 3.28
N ARG A 92 -6.63 -18.61 4.42
CA ARG A 92 -7.67 -19.55 4.84
C ARG A 92 -8.81 -18.88 5.58
N THR A 93 -8.60 -17.67 6.09
CA THR A 93 -9.59 -16.89 6.81
C THR A 93 -9.68 -15.48 6.25
N VAL A 94 -10.78 -14.79 6.52
CA VAL A 94 -10.96 -13.38 6.12
C VAL A 94 -9.89 -12.50 6.75
N GLU A 95 -9.49 -12.80 7.98
CA GLU A 95 -8.43 -12.10 8.71
C GLU A 95 -7.07 -12.27 8.00
N GLU A 96 -6.72 -13.50 7.59
CA GLU A 96 -5.49 -13.75 6.83
C GLU A 96 -5.48 -13.00 5.50
N ILE A 97 -6.61 -13.01 4.77
CA ILE A 97 -6.75 -12.27 3.51
C ILE A 97 -6.59 -10.77 3.76
N ARG A 98 -7.27 -10.23 4.78
CA ARG A 98 -7.19 -8.81 5.15
C ARG A 98 -5.76 -8.41 5.50
N GLU A 99 -5.07 -9.19 6.32
CA GLU A 99 -3.67 -8.92 6.67
C GLU A 99 -2.77 -8.93 5.44
N GLY A 100 -2.96 -9.89 4.54
CA GLY A 100 -2.23 -9.95 3.28
C GLY A 100 -2.47 -8.73 2.39
N LEU A 101 -3.74 -8.28 2.26
CA LEU A 101 -4.09 -7.09 1.50
C LEU A 101 -3.51 -5.81 2.13
N VAL A 102 -3.48 -5.71 3.46
CA VAL A 102 -2.81 -4.61 4.17
C VAL A 102 -1.31 -4.62 3.88
N ARG A 103 -0.65 -5.80 3.89
CA ARG A 103 0.77 -5.92 3.52
C ARG A 103 1.03 -5.51 2.08
N LEU A 104 0.13 -5.87 1.16
CA LEU A 104 0.21 -5.46 -0.24
C LEU A 104 0.10 -3.93 -0.37
N GLY A 105 -0.86 -3.32 0.31
CA GLY A 105 -1.02 -1.87 0.36
C GLY A 105 0.20 -1.16 0.97
N ALA A 106 0.75 -1.69 2.07
CA ALA A 106 1.95 -1.15 2.70
C ALA A 106 3.17 -1.21 1.77
N LEU A 107 3.35 -2.31 1.03
CA LEU A 107 4.41 -2.45 0.03
C LEU A 107 4.26 -1.41 -1.08
N ALA A 108 3.04 -1.22 -1.60
CA ALA A 108 2.77 -0.22 -2.62
C ALA A 108 3.08 1.20 -2.14
N VAL A 109 2.62 1.56 -0.93
CA VAL A 109 2.90 2.88 -0.31
C VAL A 109 4.41 3.09 -0.13
N ALA A 110 5.13 2.08 0.36
CA ALA A 110 6.59 2.16 0.52
C ALA A 110 7.32 2.32 -0.82
N ALA A 111 6.83 1.68 -1.88
CA ALA A 111 7.40 1.81 -3.21
C ALA A 111 7.19 3.21 -3.80
N VAL A 112 5.99 3.79 -3.65
CA VAL A 112 5.73 5.19 -4.03
C VAL A 112 6.64 6.14 -3.27
N GLU A 113 6.79 5.94 -1.95
CA GLU A 113 7.68 6.76 -1.14
C GLU A 113 9.16 6.66 -1.60
N GLN A 114 9.61 5.47 -2.00
CA GLN A 114 10.95 5.27 -2.54
C GLN A 114 11.15 6.06 -3.83
N ILE A 115 10.15 6.05 -4.73
CA ILE A 115 10.13 6.82 -5.98
C ILE A 115 10.19 8.32 -5.69
N ASP A 116 9.34 8.83 -4.78
CA ASP A 116 9.28 10.26 -4.43
C ASP A 116 10.59 10.77 -3.80
N ARG A 117 11.32 9.90 -3.11
CA ARG A 117 12.65 10.18 -2.57
C ARG A 117 13.78 10.08 -3.61
N GLY A 118 13.46 9.73 -4.86
CA GLY A 118 14.43 9.58 -5.95
C GLY A 118 15.32 8.34 -5.84
N ARG A 119 14.93 7.35 -5.05
CA ARG A 119 15.64 6.07 -4.95
C ARG A 119 15.07 5.12 -6.00
N LYS A 120 15.95 4.49 -6.77
CA LYS A 120 15.59 3.42 -7.72
C LYS A 120 15.48 2.08 -7.00
#